data_AF-A0A7C1GUK6-F1
#
_entry.id   AF-A0A7C1GUK6-F1
#
_cell.length_a   1.000
_cell.length_b   1.000
_cell.length_c   1.000
_cell.angle_alpha   90.00
_cell.angle_beta   90.00
_cell.angle_gamma   90.00
#
_symmetry.space_group_name_H-M   'P 1'
#
loop_
_entity.id
_entity.type
_entity.pdbx_description
1 polymer ?
#
loop_
_entity_poly.entity_id
_entity_poly.type
_entity_poly.pdbx_seq_one_letter_code
_entity_poly.pdbx_strand_id
1 'polypeptide(L)'
;MVGAVLTQNTAWRNVERAIDYLRAAGLLDAAYILACDDDRLARLLRPSGYFNVKATRLKALCRWILDAGGVEALGRWPTDRLRHGLLAVKGVGPETADDILLYAFERPVFVVDAYTRRLFSRLGLCAPDVGYEALRHAFERVLPPDVALFNEYHALIVAHGKDVCRPRPRCGECGLQRSCPAAGSPGARTT
;
A
#
# COMPACT_ATOMS: atom_id res chain seq x y z
N MET A 1 5.77 -7.71 -1.85
CA MET A 1 4.58 -8.46 -1.35
C MET A 1 4.48 -8.49 0.18
N VAL A 2 5.45 -9.04 0.93
CA VAL A 2 5.39 -9.05 2.41
C VAL A 2 5.16 -7.65 2.98
N GLY A 3 5.92 -6.65 2.50
CA GLY A 3 5.76 -5.25 2.92
C GLY A 3 4.35 -4.70 2.75
N ALA A 4 3.64 -5.03 1.65
CA ALA A 4 2.28 -4.57 1.40
C ALA A 4 1.28 -5.11 2.43
N VAL A 5 1.47 -6.34 2.92
CA VAL A 5 0.66 -6.89 4.02
C VAL A 5 1.03 -6.23 5.35
N LEU A 6 2.32 -6.02 5.59
CA LEU A 6 2.82 -5.53 6.87
C LEU A 6 2.67 -4.02 7.07
N THR A 7 2.51 -3.23 6.01
CA THR A 7 2.39 -1.76 6.08
C THR A 7 1.02 -1.29 6.59
N GLN A 8 0.00 -2.16 6.52
CA GLN A 8 -1.35 -1.84 6.99
C GLN A 8 -1.33 -1.34 8.45
N ASN A 9 -1.74 -0.09 8.65
CA ASN A 9 -1.73 0.62 9.95
C ASN A 9 -0.37 0.62 10.65
N THR A 10 0.73 0.80 9.91
CA THR A 10 2.08 0.67 10.47
C THR A 10 3.08 1.57 9.77
N ALA A 11 3.95 2.20 10.56
CA ALA A 11 5.04 3.00 10.01
C ALA A 11 6.06 2.09 9.29
N TRP A 12 6.51 2.51 8.10
CA TRP A 12 7.44 1.73 7.26
C TRP A 12 8.70 1.25 8.00
N ARG A 13 9.32 2.08 8.86
CA ARG A 13 10.45 1.69 9.71
C ARG A 13 10.22 0.39 10.49
N ASN A 14 8.99 0.20 10.98
CA ASN A 14 8.65 -1.00 11.74
C ASN A 14 8.39 -2.21 10.84
N VAL A 15 7.93 -1.98 9.62
CA VAL A 15 7.81 -3.01 8.58
C VAL A 15 9.19 -3.53 8.19
N GLU A 16 10.14 -2.62 7.94
CA GLU A 16 11.53 -2.96 7.61
C GLU A 16 12.14 -3.86 8.68
N ARG A 17 12.00 -3.47 9.96
CA ARG A 17 12.46 -4.30 11.09
C ARG A 17 11.85 -5.69 11.10
N ALA A 18 10.56 -5.82 10.82
CA ALA A 18 9.90 -7.12 10.76
C ALA A 18 10.41 -7.96 9.57
N ILE A 19 10.65 -7.34 8.41
CA ILE A 19 11.25 -8.00 7.24
C ILE A 19 12.67 -8.46 7.55
N ASP A 20 13.47 -7.64 8.24
CA ASP A 20 14.83 -8.00 8.63
C ASP A 20 14.83 -9.18 9.61
N TYR A 21 13.88 -9.25 10.54
CA TYR A 21 13.71 -10.40 11.42
C TYR A 21 13.33 -11.67 10.66
N LEU A 22 12.44 -11.58 9.66
CA LEU A 22 12.11 -12.72 8.80
C LEU A 22 13.33 -13.18 7.99
N ARG A 23 14.10 -12.24 7.44
CA ARG A 23 15.31 -12.52 6.66
C ARG A 23 16.38 -13.20 7.53
N ALA A 24 16.66 -12.65 8.70
CA ALA A 24 17.61 -13.21 9.65
C ALA A 24 17.20 -14.62 10.13
N ALA A 25 15.89 -14.89 10.20
CA ALA A 25 15.36 -16.21 10.53
C ALA A 25 15.32 -17.19 9.36
N GLY A 26 15.73 -16.80 8.14
CA GLY A 26 15.63 -17.63 6.93
C GLY A 26 14.20 -17.87 6.47
N LEU A 27 13.25 -17.02 6.87
CA LEU A 27 11.81 -17.18 6.63
C LEU A 27 11.29 -16.22 5.55
N LEU A 28 12.13 -15.55 4.76
CA LEU A 28 11.65 -14.66 3.69
C LEU A 28 11.36 -15.44 2.39
N ASP A 29 10.58 -16.52 2.51
CA ASP A 29 10.12 -17.38 1.42
C ASP A 29 8.69 -17.86 1.70
N ALA A 30 7.85 -17.98 0.68
CA ALA A 30 6.43 -18.30 0.86
C ALA A 30 6.20 -19.67 1.51
N ALA A 31 6.97 -20.69 1.13
CA ALA A 31 6.84 -22.03 1.71
C ALA A 31 7.30 -22.04 3.16
N TYR A 32 8.41 -21.35 3.48
CA TYR A 32 8.92 -21.27 4.84
C TYR A 32 8.03 -20.44 5.77
N ILE A 33 7.44 -19.34 5.29
CA ILE A 33 6.44 -18.59 6.06
C ILE A 33 5.24 -19.47 6.36
N LEU A 34 4.74 -20.20 5.36
CA LEU A 34 3.55 -21.02 5.51
C LEU A 34 3.78 -22.18 6.51
N ALA A 35 4.95 -22.79 6.47
CA ALA A 35 5.36 -23.89 7.36
C ALA A 35 5.79 -23.43 8.76
N CYS A 36 6.16 -22.15 8.95
CA CYS A 36 6.55 -21.62 10.25
C CYS A 36 5.39 -21.72 11.25
N ASP A 37 5.67 -22.05 12.50
CA ASP A 37 4.69 -21.95 13.60
C ASP A 37 4.07 -20.53 13.69
N ASP A 38 2.76 -20.48 14.01
CA ASP A 38 1.99 -19.22 14.06
C ASP A 38 2.53 -18.27 15.12
N ASP A 39 2.85 -18.77 16.32
CA ASP A 39 3.35 -17.94 17.42
C ASP A 39 4.77 -17.43 17.11
N ARG A 40 5.61 -18.27 16.50
CA ARG A 40 6.94 -17.86 16.03
C ARG A 40 6.84 -16.76 14.98
N LEU A 41 5.98 -16.92 13.97
CA LEU A 41 5.79 -15.93 12.92
C LEU A 41 5.27 -14.62 13.52
N ALA A 42 4.24 -14.70 14.36
CA ALA A 42 3.66 -13.57 15.09
C ALA A 42 4.72 -12.79 15.89
N ARG A 43 5.64 -13.47 16.59
CA ARG A 43 6.75 -12.82 17.32
C ARG A 43 7.68 -12.05 16.40
N LEU A 44 8.05 -12.61 15.24
CA LEU A 44 8.91 -11.93 14.27
C LEU A 44 8.22 -10.70 13.67
N LEU A 45 6.90 -10.75 13.50
CA LEU A 45 6.10 -9.64 12.98
C LEU A 45 5.74 -8.58 14.02
N ARG A 46 6.06 -8.78 15.31
CA ARG A 46 5.69 -7.89 16.42
C ARG A 46 6.01 -6.41 16.19
N PRO A 47 7.15 -6.00 15.59
CA PRO A 47 7.43 -4.59 15.32
C PRO A 47 6.35 -3.93 14.47
N SER A 48 5.73 -4.69 13.56
CA SER A 48 4.70 -4.20 12.65
C SER A 48 3.32 -4.03 13.30
N GLY A 49 3.11 -4.37 14.58
CA GLY A 49 1.80 -4.22 15.22
C GLY A 49 0.71 -5.12 14.62
N TYR A 50 -0.41 -5.34 15.34
CA TYR A 50 -1.48 -6.29 14.94
C TYR A 50 -0.94 -7.65 14.46
N PHE A 51 0.16 -8.09 15.06
CA PHE A 51 1.07 -9.08 14.47
C PHE A 51 0.44 -10.46 14.34
N ASN A 52 -0.49 -10.84 15.22
CA ASN A 52 -1.28 -12.07 15.07
C ASN A 52 -2.13 -12.06 13.80
N VAL A 53 -2.86 -10.95 13.58
CA VAL A 53 -3.70 -10.78 12.38
C VAL A 53 -2.82 -10.74 11.13
N LYS A 54 -1.67 -10.06 11.19
CA LYS A 54 -0.74 -9.99 10.06
C LYS A 54 -0.09 -11.34 9.75
N ALA A 55 0.22 -12.15 10.76
CA ALA A 55 0.71 -13.51 10.57
C ALA A 55 -0.32 -14.36 9.80
N THR A 56 -1.59 -14.32 10.21
CA THR A 56 -2.68 -15.02 9.51
C THR A 56 -2.84 -14.54 8.07
N ARG A 57 -2.84 -13.22 7.84
CA ARG A 57 -2.97 -12.63 6.49
C ARG A 57 -1.80 -12.98 5.59
N LEU A 58 -0.58 -12.91 6.13
CA LEU A 58 0.63 -13.21 5.39
C LEU A 58 0.65 -14.70 4.98
N LYS A 59 0.29 -15.61 5.89
CA LYS A 59 0.15 -17.04 5.56
C LYS A 59 -0.95 -17.29 4.52
N ALA A 60 -2.09 -16.59 4.60
CA ALA A 60 -3.14 -16.71 3.60
C ALA A 60 -2.65 -16.32 2.20
N LEU A 61 -1.89 -15.21 2.11
CA LEU A 61 -1.26 -14.78 0.86
C LEU A 61 -0.23 -15.80 0.36
N CYS A 62 0.66 -16.28 1.24
CA CYS A 62 1.67 -17.29 0.87
C CYS A 62 1.03 -18.58 0.35
N ARG A 63 -0.03 -19.07 1.02
CA ARG A 63 -0.79 -20.25 0.56
C ARG A 63 -1.37 -20.03 -0.83
N TRP A 64 -2.09 -18.94 -1.04
CA TRP A 64 -2.67 -18.63 -2.35
C TRP A 64 -1.61 -18.52 -3.47
N ILE A 65 -0.45 -17.90 -3.18
CA ILE A 65 0.66 -17.83 -4.14
C ILE A 65 1.16 -19.23 -4.51
N LEU A 66 1.36 -20.11 -3.53
CA LEU A 66 1.86 -21.47 -3.77
C LEU A 66 0.83 -22.32 -4.52
N ASP A 67 -0.43 -22.25 -4.13
CA ASP A 67 -1.54 -22.97 -4.79
C ASP A 67 -1.70 -22.55 -6.27
N ALA A 68 -1.36 -21.30 -6.59
CA ALA A 68 -1.38 -20.77 -7.95
C ALA A 68 -0.12 -21.12 -8.78
N GLY A 69 0.82 -21.89 -8.23
CA GLY A 69 2.07 -22.28 -8.91
C GLY A 69 3.23 -21.30 -8.70
N GLY A 70 3.14 -20.43 -7.71
CA GLY A 70 4.17 -19.46 -7.35
C GLY A 70 4.08 -18.12 -8.09
N VAL A 71 4.99 -17.21 -7.75
CA VAL A 71 5.02 -15.84 -8.28
C VAL A 71 5.22 -15.82 -9.80
N GLU A 72 6.06 -16.70 -10.34
CA GLU A 72 6.30 -16.79 -11.79
C GLU A 72 5.03 -17.18 -12.57
N ALA A 73 4.27 -18.16 -12.08
CA ALA A 73 3.02 -18.57 -12.70
C ALA A 73 1.97 -17.45 -12.64
N LEU A 74 1.85 -16.77 -11.49
CA LEU A 74 0.98 -15.59 -11.32
C LEU A 74 1.38 -14.44 -12.24
N GLY A 75 2.67 -14.23 -12.49
CA GLY A 75 3.17 -13.20 -13.41
C GLY A 75 2.74 -13.39 -14.87
N ARG A 76 2.29 -14.59 -15.24
CA ARG A 76 1.71 -14.90 -16.57
C ARG A 76 0.20 -14.65 -16.63
N TRP A 77 -0.46 -14.39 -15.51
CA TRP A 77 -1.90 -14.14 -15.51
C TRP A 77 -2.21 -12.74 -16.05
N PRO A 78 -3.36 -12.58 -16.74
CA PRO A 78 -3.93 -11.28 -17.03
C PRO A 78 -4.12 -10.44 -15.74
N THR A 79 -3.92 -9.12 -15.84
CA THR A 79 -3.93 -8.20 -14.69
C THR A 79 -5.25 -8.23 -13.93
N ASP A 80 -6.37 -8.26 -14.63
CA ASP A 80 -7.73 -8.33 -14.06
C ASP A 80 -7.96 -9.63 -13.29
N ARG A 81 -7.56 -10.78 -13.86
CA ARG A 81 -7.63 -12.08 -13.20
C ARG A 81 -6.73 -12.12 -11.96
N LEU A 82 -5.50 -11.61 -12.06
CA LEU A 82 -4.56 -11.54 -10.95
C LEU A 82 -5.09 -10.67 -9.82
N ARG A 83 -5.64 -9.49 -10.15
CA ARG A 83 -6.29 -8.60 -9.19
C ARG A 83 -7.46 -9.26 -8.48
N HIS A 84 -8.34 -9.91 -9.23
CA HIS A 84 -9.48 -10.63 -8.67
C HIS A 84 -9.03 -11.73 -7.71
N GLY A 85 -8.00 -12.50 -8.08
CA GLY A 85 -7.41 -13.51 -7.22
C GLY A 85 -6.83 -12.95 -5.93
N LEU A 86 -6.07 -11.84 -6.01
CA LEU A 86 -5.52 -11.14 -4.84
C LEU A 86 -6.63 -10.66 -3.90
N LEU A 87 -7.70 -10.06 -4.44
CA LEU A 87 -8.84 -9.58 -3.65
C LEU A 87 -9.64 -10.71 -2.96
N ALA A 88 -9.58 -11.93 -3.49
CA ALA A 88 -10.18 -13.10 -2.86
C ALA A 88 -9.36 -13.61 -1.65
N VAL A 89 -8.10 -13.18 -1.50
CA VAL A 89 -7.24 -13.57 -0.37
C VAL A 89 -7.71 -12.87 0.91
N LYS A 90 -7.98 -13.65 1.96
CA LYS A 90 -8.41 -13.13 3.26
C LYS A 90 -7.47 -12.05 3.80
N GLY A 91 -7.98 -10.83 3.93
CA GLY A 91 -7.27 -9.68 4.48
C GLY A 91 -6.40 -8.90 3.50
N VAL A 92 -6.47 -9.24 2.20
CA VAL A 92 -5.99 -8.39 1.11
C VAL A 92 -7.17 -7.51 0.67
N GLY A 93 -7.05 -6.21 0.91
CA GLY A 93 -7.98 -5.21 0.38
C GLY A 93 -7.48 -4.61 -0.93
N PRO A 94 -8.26 -3.70 -1.57
CA PRO A 94 -7.89 -3.07 -2.84
C PRO A 94 -6.51 -2.39 -2.83
N GLU A 95 -6.19 -1.63 -1.78
CA GLU A 95 -4.88 -0.98 -1.62
C GLU A 95 -3.74 -2.00 -1.67
N THR A 96 -3.84 -3.08 -0.86
CA THR A 96 -2.80 -4.12 -0.83
C THR A 96 -2.73 -4.93 -2.13
N ALA A 97 -3.86 -5.20 -2.78
CA ALA A 97 -3.88 -5.88 -4.07
C ALA A 97 -3.18 -5.04 -5.13
N ASP A 98 -3.51 -3.75 -5.20
CA ASP A 98 -2.97 -2.83 -6.19
C ASP A 98 -1.49 -2.50 -5.91
N ASP A 99 -1.07 -2.41 -4.65
CA ASP A 99 0.35 -2.37 -4.26
C ASP A 99 1.13 -3.57 -4.80
N ILE A 100 0.57 -4.78 -4.67
CA ILE A 100 1.21 -6.00 -5.15
C ILE A 100 1.27 -5.98 -6.68
N LEU A 101 0.20 -5.59 -7.36
CA LEU A 101 0.15 -5.48 -8.81
C LEU A 101 1.19 -4.49 -9.35
N LEU A 102 1.23 -3.29 -8.78
CA LEU A 102 2.11 -2.22 -9.22
C LEU A 102 3.58 -2.52 -8.90
N TYR A 103 3.89 -2.80 -7.64
CA TYR A 103 5.28 -2.91 -7.18
C TYR A 103 5.92 -4.28 -7.36
N ALA A 104 5.14 -5.37 -7.34
CA ALA A 104 5.70 -6.72 -7.42
C ALA A 104 5.50 -7.38 -8.78
N PHE A 105 4.41 -7.06 -9.49
CA PHE A 105 4.11 -7.62 -10.81
C PHE A 105 4.25 -6.61 -11.95
N GLU A 106 4.70 -5.38 -11.65
CA GLU A 106 4.96 -4.32 -12.63
C GLU A 106 3.76 -4.10 -13.56
N ARG A 107 2.56 -4.03 -12.97
CA ARG A 107 1.31 -3.75 -13.70
C ARG A 107 0.91 -2.30 -13.50
N PRO A 108 0.47 -1.57 -14.55
CA PRO A 108 0.05 -0.18 -14.43
C PRO A 108 -1.35 -0.10 -13.81
N VAL A 109 -1.43 -0.40 -12.51
CA VAL A 109 -2.63 -0.24 -11.68
C VAL A 109 -2.31 0.80 -10.62
N PHE A 110 -3.09 1.88 -10.55
CA PHE A 110 -2.76 2.97 -9.65
C PHE A 110 -3.12 2.62 -8.20
N VAL A 111 -2.23 2.91 -7.25
CA VAL A 111 -2.46 2.68 -5.82
C VAL A 111 -3.08 3.91 -5.19
N VAL A 112 -4.18 3.71 -4.45
CA VAL A 112 -4.84 4.77 -3.70
C VAL A 112 -4.80 4.45 -2.21
N ASP A 113 -4.15 5.29 -1.42
CA ASP A 113 -4.09 5.14 0.03
C ASP A 113 -4.73 6.34 0.76
N ALA A 114 -4.56 6.37 2.08
CA ALA A 114 -5.05 7.47 2.92
C ALA A 114 -4.33 8.81 2.65
N TYR A 115 -3.10 8.80 2.12
CA TYR A 115 -2.38 10.00 1.72
C TYR A 115 -3.00 10.57 0.43
N THR A 116 -3.23 9.73 -0.57
CA THR A 116 -3.91 10.09 -1.83
C THR A 116 -5.28 10.69 -1.55
N ARG A 117 -6.13 10.01 -0.78
CA ARG A 117 -7.47 10.52 -0.44
C ARG A 117 -7.41 11.87 0.26
N ARG A 118 -6.56 12.02 1.27
CA ARG A 118 -6.45 13.27 2.04
C ARG A 118 -5.95 14.42 1.17
N LEU A 119 -4.91 14.19 0.37
CA LEU A 119 -4.32 15.20 -0.49
C LEU A 119 -5.34 15.69 -1.53
N PHE A 120 -5.94 14.77 -2.28
CA PHE A 120 -6.84 15.12 -3.38
C PHE A 120 -8.17 15.70 -2.88
N SER A 121 -8.65 15.28 -1.71
CA SER A 121 -9.79 15.92 -1.06
C SER A 121 -9.48 17.36 -0.63
N ARG A 122 -8.30 17.63 -0.06
CA ARG A 122 -7.85 18.99 0.30
C ARG A 122 -7.62 19.90 -0.90
N LEU A 123 -7.20 19.32 -2.03
CA LEU A 123 -7.08 20.03 -3.31
C LEU A 123 -8.44 20.30 -3.97
N GLY A 124 -9.55 19.79 -3.43
CA GLY A 124 -10.88 19.93 -4.01
C GLY A 124 -11.09 19.07 -5.26
N LEU A 125 -10.24 18.07 -5.50
CA LEU A 125 -10.29 17.21 -6.70
C LEU A 125 -11.16 15.97 -6.50
N CYS A 126 -11.50 15.62 -5.26
CA CYS A 126 -12.45 14.56 -4.95
C CYS A 126 -13.21 14.84 -3.66
N ALA A 127 -14.38 14.21 -3.52
CA ALA A 127 -15.12 14.22 -2.25
C ALA A 127 -14.31 13.48 -1.15
N PRO A 128 -14.40 13.90 0.13
CA PRO A 128 -13.71 13.23 1.23
C PRO A 128 -14.09 11.74 1.40
N ASP A 129 -15.30 11.36 1.01
CA ASP A 129 -15.89 10.03 1.11
C ASP A 129 -15.86 9.25 -0.21
N VAL A 130 -15.10 9.73 -1.21
CA VAL A 130 -14.95 9.02 -2.50
C VAL A 130 -14.49 7.58 -2.29
N GLY A 131 -15.17 6.65 -2.97
CA GLY A 131 -14.82 5.24 -2.94
C GLY A 131 -13.45 4.97 -3.57
N TYR A 132 -12.78 3.91 -3.11
CA TYR A 132 -11.46 3.50 -3.60
C TYR A 132 -11.41 3.37 -5.14
N GLU A 133 -12.34 2.60 -5.71
CA GLU A 133 -12.34 2.33 -7.17
C GLU A 133 -12.62 3.58 -7.99
N ALA A 134 -13.54 4.44 -7.53
CA ALA A 134 -13.84 5.70 -8.21
C ALA A 134 -12.60 6.61 -8.27
N LEU A 135 -11.85 6.68 -7.16
CA LEU A 135 -10.61 7.46 -7.12
C LEU A 135 -9.52 6.81 -7.99
N ARG A 136 -9.28 5.50 -7.87
CA ARG A 136 -8.31 4.77 -8.72
C ARG A 136 -8.57 4.99 -10.22
N HIS A 137 -9.81 4.78 -10.65
CA HIS A 137 -10.23 5.00 -12.04
C HIS A 137 -10.09 6.46 -12.50
N ALA A 138 -10.19 7.43 -11.59
CA ALA A 138 -9.97 8.83 -11.94
C ALA A 138 -8.49 9.10 -12.31
N PHE A 139 -7.53 8.49 -11.60
CA PHE A 139 -6.11 8.58 -11.97
C PHE A 139 -5.83 7.84 -13.28
N GLU A 140 -6.28 6.58 -13.39
CA GLU A 140 -6.02 5.74 -14.59
C GLU A 140 -6.68 6.26 -15.86
N ARG A 141 -7.72 7.11 -15.76
CA ARG A 141 -8.33 7.78 -16.91
C ARG A 141 -7.52 8.97 -17.43
N VAL A 142 -6.75 9.62 -16.56
CA VAL A 142 -6.04 10.87 -16.88
C VAL A 142 -4.56 10.63 -17.14
N LEU A 143 -3.97 9.66 -16.44
CA LEU A 143 -2.57 9.30 -16.60
C LEU A 143 -2.42 8.16 -17.62
N PRO A 144 -1.36 8.17 -18.45
CA PRO A 144 -1.05 7.02 -19.29
C PRO A 144 -0.78 5.79 -18.42
N PRO A 145 -1.14 4.57 -18.86
CA PRO A 145 -0.94 3.34 -18.10
C PRO A 145 0.53 2.93 -18.12
N ASP A 146 1.35 3.65 -17.37
CA ASP A 146 2.80 3.49 -17.27
C ASP A 146 3.22 3.19 -15.83
N VAL A 147 3.99 2.11 -15.67
CA VAL A 147 4.38 1.59 -14.35
C VAL A 147 5.31 2.56 -13.62
N ALA A 148 6.29 3.14 -14.33
CA ALA A 148 7.25 4.06 -13.73
C ALA A 148 6.55 5.34 -13.25
N LEU A 149 5.65 5.88 -14.07
CA LEU A 149 4.83 7.02 -13.72
C LEU A 149 3.95 6.75 -12.50
N PHE A 150 3.26 5.61 -12.45
CA PHE A 150 2.39 5.28 -11.32
C PHE A 150 3.18 5.10 -10.02
N ASN A 151 4.35 4.45 -10.11
CA ASN A 151 5.27 4.29 -9.00
C ASN A 151 5.75 5.63 -8.44
N GLU A 152 6.27 6.50 -9.32
CA GLU A 152 6.79 7.80 -8.93
C GLU A 152 5.68 8.69 -8.35
N TYR A 153 4.53 8.72 -9.01
CA TYR A 153 3.43 9.58 -8.57
C TYR A 153 2.87 9.14 -7.21
N HIS A 154 2.68 7.83 -7.00
CA HIS A 154 2.30 7.31 -5.69
C HIS A 154 3.35 7.64 -4.62
N ALA A 155 4.65 7.45 -4.90
CA ALA A 155 5.73 7.76 -3.97
C ALA A 155 5.78 9.25 -3.59
N LEU A 156 5.60 10.16 -4.56
CA LEU A 156 5.55 11.60 -4.34
C LEU A 156 4.35 12.00 -3.48
N ILE A 157 3.18 11.40 -3.72
CA ILE A 157 1.98 11.61 -2.90
C ILE A 157 2.21 11.17 -1.46
N VAL A 158 2.78 9.98 -1.25
CA VAL A 158 3.11 9.46 0.08
C VAL A 158 4.10 10.37 0.80
N ALA A 159 5.19 10.76 0.13
CA ALA A 159 6.20 11.67 0.70
C ALA A 159 5.59 13.02 1.08
N HIS A 160 4.86 13.65 0.16
CA HIS A 160 4.18 14.92 0.41
C HIS A 160 3.15 14.81 1.54
N GLY A 161 2.35 13.76 1.54
CA GLY A 161 1.32 13.53 2.55
C GLY A 161 1.87 13.22 3.95
N LYS A 162 3.08 12.63 4.03
CA LYS A 162 3.77 12.35 5.28
C LYS A 162 4.44 13.57 5.87
N ASP A 163 5.18 14.33 5.05
CA ASP A 163 6.08 15.37 5.54
C ASP A 163 5.42 16.76 5.54
N VAL A 164 4.57 17.06 4.56
CA VAL A 164 3.95 18.39 4.34
C VAL A 164 2.45 18.37 4.60
N CYS A 165 1.68 17.63 3.79
CA CYS A 165 0.21 17.54 3.86
C CYS A 165 -0.27 16.47 4.87
N ARG A 166 0.38 16.43 6.03
CA ARG A 166 0.04 15.56 7.16
C ARG A 166 -1.30 15.96 7.81
N PRO A 167 -1.86 15.20 8.78
CA PRO A 167 -3.15 15.53 9.40
C PRO A 167 -3.23 16.98 9.91
N ARG A 168 -2.15 17.49 10.52
CA ARG A 168 -1.93 18.92 10.80
C ARG A 168 -0.92 19.51 9.79
N PRO A 169 -1.37 20.00 8.63
CA PRO A 169 -0.50 20.29 7.49
C PRO A 169 0.41 21.49 7.74
N ARG A 170 1.54 21.50 7.04
CA ARG A 170 2.48 22.63 6.99
C ARG A 170 2.25 23.41 5.70
N CYS A 171 1.13 24.13 5.62
CA CYS A 171 0.71 24.77 4.38
C CYS A 171 1.69 25.84 3.90
N GLY A 172 2.39 26.54 4.80
CA GLY A 172 3.46 27.49 4.43
C GLY A 172 4.69 26.85 3.76
N GLU A 173 4.90 25.54 3.94
CA GLU A 173 5.99 24.78 3.29
C GLU A 173 5.50 24.05 2.01
N CYS A 174 4.22 24.22 1.64
CA CYS A 174 3.59 23.43 0.59
C CYS A 174 3.70 24.08 -0.78
N GLY A 175 4.36 23.41 -1.74
CA GLY A 175 4.43 23.86 -3.13
C GLY A 175 3.07 23.98 -3.83
N LEU A 176 2.03 23.33 -3.30
CA LEU A 176 0.65 23.38 -3.81
C LEU A 176 -0.21 24.45 -3.10
N GLN A 177 0.34 25.22 -2.16
CA GLN A 177 -0.43 26.13 -1.32
C GLN A 177 -1.29 27.11 -2.13
N ARG A 178 -0.75 27.68 -3.21
CA ARG A 178 -1.42 28.70 -4.02
C ARG A 178 -2.67 28.20 -4.74
N SER A 179 -2.71 26.91 -5.06
CA SER A 179 -3.82 26.26 -5.77
C SER A 179 -4.68 25.38 -4.85
N CYS A 180 -4.33 25.28 -3.56
CA CYS A 180 -5.01 24.40 -2.61
C CYS A 180 -6.08 25.17 -1.81
N PRO A 181 -7.38 24.87 -2.00
CA PRO A 181 -8.46 25.56 -1.29
C PRO A 181 -8.42 25.34 0.24
N ALA A 182 -7.83 24.23 0.70
CA ALA A 182 -7.72 23.93 2.14
C ALA A 182 -6.55 24.66 2.85
N ALA A 183 -5.71 25.41 2.13
CA ALA A 183 -4.51 26.03 2.71
C ALA A 183 -4.79 27.10 3.77
N GLY A 184 -5.99 27.71 3.77
CA GLY A 184 -6.43 28.74 4.73
C GLY A 184 -7.40 28.25 5.81
N SER A 185 -7.71 26.96 5.85
CA SER A 185 -8.72 26.42 6.79
C SER A 185 -8.18 26.31 8.23
N PRO A 186 -9.04 26.40 9.27
CA PRO A 186 -8.62 26.27 10.67
C PRO A 186 -7.88 24.94 10.90
N GLY A 187 -6.59 25.01 11.24
CA GLY A 187 -5.72 23.84 11.44
C GLY A 187 -4.53 23.74 10.47
N ALA A 188 -4.51 24.57 9.41
CA ALA A 188 -3.33 24.80 8.60
C ALA A 188 -2.33 25.68 9.35
N ARG A 189 -1.05 25.28 9.40
CA ARG A 189 0.02 26.20 9.83
C ARG A 189 0.47 27.05 8.65
N THR A 190 0.18 28.35 8.76
CA THR A 190 0.82 29.43 8.03
C THR A 190 1.93 29.95 8.92
N THR A 191 3.18 29.65 8.57
CA THR A 191 4.34 30.42 9.07
C THR A 191 4.43 31.71 8.29
#